data_AF-A0A316JBG7-F1
#
_entry.id   AF-A0A316JBG7-F1
#
_cell.length_a   1.000
_cell.length_b   1.000
_cell.length_c   1.000
_cell.angle_alpha   90.00
_cell.angle_beta   90.00
_cell.angle_gamma   90.00
#
_symmetry.space_group_name_H-M   'P 1'
#
loop_
_entity.id
_entity.type
_entity.pdbx_description
1 polymer ?
#
loop_
_entity_poly.entity_id
_entity_poly.type
_entity_poly.pdbx_seq_one_letter_code
_entity_poly.pdbx_strand_id
1 'polypeptide(L)'
;MSDNNIEPGSAPAPHNTLLAPLRRVRGVLIVSIILCLCIMFLGLPLWFRAPLIIVILVGTVWAAAVAEDEEAASKPVKKEPRNEMAGVTGERLADMLSDPMIVFDHQGTVLFANASALEAFQSLEKGTALYLRFRAPEMHALIQGVIADGEPRSIDYFERVPIDRWYKALVKVLRNAQGKPELFVLLFRDQSETRRIDRMRSDFIANASHELRTPLASLLGFIETLQGPARNDAAARDRFLEIMQKQAERMSRLIDDLLSLSRLEMRAHLAVNECVDMTAVLNHVADTLTPLADGLGIAIERQLPDHPVEVTGARDELIQVFQNLVENACKYGQGGKRVIVKLGEEESETASEAVASVQDFGPGIAAEHLPRLTERFYRIDVETSRARKGTGLGLAIVKHVLARHRGRLVVRSQLGEGSTFTVRLPRRK
;
A
#
# COMPACT_ATOMS: atom_id res chain seq x y z
N MET A 1 -42.67 -11.59 11.45
CA MET A 1 -42.28 -10.28 12.03
C MET A 1 -41.38 -9.62 11.00
N SER A 2 -41.85 -9.29 9.78
CA SER A 2 -43.00 -8.46 9.42
C SER A 2 -42.86 -7.05 10.00
N ASP A 3 -42.21 -6.15 9.27
CA ASP A 3 -42.83 -4.88 8.91
C ASP A 3 -42.26 -4.37 7.58
N ASN A 4 -43.19 -4.29 6.62
CA ASN A 4 -43.05 -3.74 5.27
C ASN A 4 -43.02 -2.21 5.34
N ASN A 5 -42.17 -1.57 4.54
CA ASN A 5 -42.42 -0.19 4.13
C ASN A 5 -42.34 -0.13 2.60
N ILE A 6 -43.52 -0.19 1.99
CA ILE A 6 -43.75 -0.20 0.54
C ILE A 6 -44.09 1.23 0.12
N GLU A 7 -43.45 1.69 -0.95
CA GLU A 7 -43.74 2.92 -1.67
C GLU A 7 -45.25 3.07 -1.99
N PRO A 8 -45.84 4.28 -1.89
CA PRO A 8 -47.20 4.48 -2.33
C PRO A 8 -47.25 4.52 -3.86
N GLY A 9 -47.59 3.38 -4.45
CA GLY A 9 -48.03 3.26 -5.84
C GLY A 9 -49.20 4.20 -6.11
N SER A 10 -49.02 5.02 -7.14
CA SER A 10 -50.02 5.89 -7.75
C SER A 10 -51.29 5.11 -8.11
N ALA A 11 -52.41 5.49 -7.50
CA ALA A 11 -53.73 5.01 -7.89
C ALA A 11 -54.06 5.44 -9.34
N PRO A 12 -54.68 4.57 -10.16
CA PRO A 12 -55.06 4.92 -11.53
C PRO A 12 -56.25 5.88 -11.51
N ALA A 13 -56.04 7.09 -12.02
CA ALA A 13 -57.09 8.09 -12.21
C ALA A 13 -58.09 7.61 -13.29
N PRO A 14 -59.39 7.96 -13.16
CA PRO A 14 -60.42 7.44 -14.04
C PRO A 14 -60.24 7.97 -15.47
N HIS A 15 -60.35 7.07 -16.45
CA HIS A 15 -60.46 7.38 -17.87
C HIS A 15 -61.61 8.38 -18.11
N ASN A 16 -61.27 9.64 -18.32
CA ASN A 16 -62.26 10.65 -18.69
C ASN A 16 -61.62 11.82 -19.45
N THR A 17 -60.99 11.57 -20.59
CA THR A 17 -60.38 12.66 -21.39
C THR A 17 -60.47 12.46 -22.91
N LEU A 18 -61.54 11.86 -23.45
CA LEU A 18 -61.88 12.10 -24.86
C LEU A 18 -62.52 13.49 -25.08
N LEU A 19 -62.97 14.15 -24.01
CA LEU A 19 -63.63 15.48 -24.05
C LEU A 19 -62.78 16.63 -23.49
N ALA A 20 -61.54 16.36 -23.06
CA ALA A 20 -60.65 17.39 -22.52
C ALA A 20 -60.21 18.46 -23.55
N PRO A 21 -59.93 18.14 -24.83
CA PRO A 21 -59.57 19.15 -25.82
C PRO A 21 -60.76 20.09 -26.15
N LEU A 22 -61.98 19.55 -26.14
CA LEU A 22 -63.22 20.27 -26.42
C LEU A 22 -63.56 21.33 -25.36
N ARG A 23 -63.05 21.19 -24.12
CA ARG A 23 -63.26 22.20 -23.08
C ARG A 23 -62.40 23.46 -23.27
N ARG A 24 -61.24 23.38 -23.93
CA ARG A 24 -60.33 24.53 -24.14
C ARG A 24 -60.72 25.38 -25.36
N VAL A 25 -61.22 24.74 -26.43
CA VAL A 25 -61.68 25.44 -27.65
C VAL A 25 -63.15 25.88 -27.57
N ARG A 26 -63.83 25.59 -26.45
CA ARG A 26 -65.28 25.81 -26.26
C ARG A 26 -65.72 27.25 -26.56
N GLY A 27 -64.93 28.26 -26.17
CA GLY A 27 -65.24 29.66 -26.45
C GLY A 27 -65.22 29.99 -27.95
N VAL A 28 -64.17 29.56 -28.66
CA VAL A 28 -64.02 29.76 -30.12
C VAL A 28 -65.08 28.99 -30.90
N LEU A 29 -65.42 27.77 -30.46
CA LEU A 29 -66.45 26.94 -31.08
C LEU A 29 -67.85 27.57 -30.93
N ILE A 30 -68.18 28.10 -29.73
CA ILE A 30 -69.46 28.76 -29.47
C ILE A 30 -69.59 30.04 -30.32
N VAL A 31 -68.55 30.88 -30.36
CA VAL A 31 -68.55 32.11 -31.17
C VAL A 31 -68.76 31.82 -32.65
N SER A 32 -68.10 30.79 -33.19
CA SER A 32 -68.23 30.43 -34.59
C SER A 32 -69.58 29.81 -34.95
N ILE A 33 -70.20 29.06 -34.03
CA ILE A 33 -71.58 28.58 -34.18
C ILE A 33 -72.55 29.75 -34.22
N ILE A 34 -72.41 30.72 -33.31
CA ILE A 34 -73.25 31.94 -33.27
C ILE A 34 -73.10 32.73 -34.57
N LEU A 35 -71.87 32.91 -35.06
CA LEU A 35 -71.59 33.66 -36.28
C LEU A 35 -72.20 32.98 -37.52
N CYS A 36 -72.10 31.64 -37.61
CA CYS A 36 -72.76 30.87 -38.69
C CYS A 36 -74.29 31.01 -38.62
N LEU A 37 -74.87 30.99 -37.43
CA LEU A 37 -76.32 31.14 -37.22
C LEU A 37 -76.80 32.55 -37.61
N CYS A 38 -76.04 33.59 -37.27
CA CYS A 38 -76.32 34.95 -37.72
C CYS A 38 -76.30 35.06 -39.25
N ILE A 39 -75.31 34.45 -39.91
CA ILE A 39 -75.21 34.44 -41.39
C ILE A 39 -76.41 33.74 -42.03
N MET A 40 -77.01 32.73 -41.38
CA MET A 40 -78.23 32.10 -41.88
C MET A 40 -79.48 32.99 -41.77
N PHE A 41 -79.51 33.92 -40.82
CA PHE A 41 -80.64 34.84 -40.61
C PHE A 41 -80.53 36.15 -41.41
N LEU A 42 -79.34 36.53 -41.86
CA LEU A 42 -79.20 37.62 -42.83
C LEU A 42 -79.78 37.19 -44.18
N GLY A 43 -80.66 38.02 -44.77
CA GLY A 43 -81.37 37.77 -46.04
C GLY A 43 -80.50 37.69 -47.31
N LEU A 44 -79.28 37.18 -47.20
CA LEU A 44 -78.32 37.00 -48.29
C LEU A 44 -78.67 35.78 -49.16
N PRO A 45 -78.33 35.76 -50.46
CA PRO A 45 -78.56 34.60 -51.32
C PRO A 45 -77.65 33.41 -50.96
N LEU A 46 -78.15 32.19 -51.17
CA LEU A 46 -77.52 30.92 -50.73
C LEU A 46 -76.08 30.74 -51.22
N TRP A 47 -75.79 31.12 -52.46
CA TRP A 47 -74.45 31.00 -53.06
C TRP A 47 -73.41 31.88 -52.36
N PHE A 48 -73.83 32.90 -51.63
CA PHE A 48 -72.93 33.79 -50.87
C PHE A 48 -72.72 33.32 -49.41
N ARG A 49 -73.67 32.56 -48.85
CA ARG A 49 -73.60 32.08 -47.45
C ARG A 49 -72.64 30.91 -47.28
N ALA A 50 -72.66 29.97 -48.22
CA ALA A 50 -71.85 28.75 -48.18
C ALA A 50 -70.33 29.02 -48.03
N PRO A 51 -69.69 29.88 -48.85
CA PRO A 51 -68.26 30.14 -48.69
C PRO A 51 -67.93 30.85 -47.37
N LEU A 52 -68.80 31.74 -46.87
CA LEU A 52 -68.56 32.48 -45.64
C LEU A 52 -68.52 31.56 -44.41
N ILE A 53 -69.43 30.57 -44.36
CA ILE A 53 -69.47 29.55 -43.30
C ILE A 53 -68.21 28.67 -43.36
N ILE A 54 -67.75 28.29 -44.56
CA ILE A 54 -66.53 27.49 -44.73
C ILE A 54 -65.31 28.25 -44.21
N VAL A 55 -65.18 29.55 -44.50
CA VAL A 55 -64.07 30.39 -44.01
C VAL A 55 -64.03 30.42 -42.47
N ILE A 56 -65.19 30.55 -41.83
CA ILE A 56 -65.29 30.54 -40.36
C ILE A 56 -64.85 29.18 -39.79
N LEU A 57 -65.32 28.08 -40.39
CA LEU A 57 -64.96 26.73 -39.97
C LEU A 57 -63.45 26.46 -40.13
N VAL A 58 -62.87 26.83 -41.26
CA VAL A 58 -61.41 26.70 -41.48
C VAL A 58 -60.63 27.57 -40.49
N GLY A 59 -61.09 28.80 -40.25
CA GLY A 59 -60.50 29.69 -39.24
C GLY A 59 -60.52 29.11 -37.83
N THR A 60 -61.59 28.41 -37.44
CA THR A 60 -61.65 27.75 -36.13
C THR A 60 -60.68 26.59 -35.99
N VAL A 61 -60.54 25.77 -37.04
CA VAL A 61 -59.61 24.64 -37.04
C VAL A 61 -58.17 25.16 -36.99
N TRP A 62 -57.88 26.22 -37.73
CA TRP A 62 -56.55 26.85 -37.73
C TRP A 62 -56.22 27.48 -36.37
N ALA A 63 -57.16 28.20 -35.76
CA ALA A 63 -56.98 28.76 -34.42
C ALA A 63 -56.79 27.68 -33.34
N ALA A 64 -57.45 26.53 -33.46
CA ALA A 64 -57.26 25.40 -32.57
C ALA A 64 -55.85 24.77 -32.73
N ALA A 65 -55.34 24.66 -33.95
CA ALA A 65 -54.01 24.13 -34.22
C ALA A 65 -52.89 25.06 -33.72
N VAL A 66 -53.03 26.39 -33.88
CA VAL A 66 -52.04 27.36 -33.40
C VAL A 66 -51.98 27.39 -31.86
N ALA A 67 -53.11 27.19 -31.19
CA ALA A 67 -53.13 27.08 -29.73
C ALA A 67 -52.43 25.83 -29.18
N GLU A 68 -52.29 24.76 -29.99
CA GLU A 68 -51.49 23.58 -29.64
C GLU A 68 -49.98 23.84 -29.83
N ASP A 69 -49.59 24.64 -30.83
CA ASP A 69 -48.18 24.96 -31.11
C ASP A 69 -47.54 25.92 -30.10
N GLU A 70 -48.30 26.85 -29.50
CA GLU A 70 -47.77 27.79 -28.49
C GLU A 70 -47.35 27.11 -27.18
N GLU A 71 -47.99 25.99 -26.77
CA GLU A 71 -47.58 25.24 -25.58
C GLU A 71 -46.39 24.29 -25.86
N ALA A 72 -46.18 23.87 -27.12
CA ALA A 72 -45.03 23.04 -27.52
C ALA A 72 -43.69 23.82 -27.58
N ALA A 73 -43.74 25.16 -27.62
CA ALA A 73 -42.56 26.02 -27.63
C ALA A 73 -41.93 26.27 -26.25
N SER A 74 -42.57 25.82 -25.16
CA SER A 74 -42.01 25.84 -23.80
C SER A 74 -41.04 24.66 -23.61
N LYS A 75 -39.86 24.73 -24.24
CA LYS A 75 -38.75 23.81 -23.93
C LYS A 75 -38.40 23.94 -22.44
N PRO A 76 -38.21 22.85 -21.69
CA PRO A 76 -37.63 22.96 -20.36
C PRO A 76 -36.22 23.54 -20.55
N VAL A 77 -35.97 24.70 -19.93
CA VAL A 77 -34.63 25.25 -19.77
C VAL A 77 -33.76 24.13 -19.22
N LYS A 78 -32.79 23.64 -20.02
CA LYS A 78 -31.72 22.77 -19.51
C LYS A 78 -31.13 23.51 -18.33
N LYS A 79 -31.40 23.05 -17.10
CA LYS A 79 -30.62 23.45 -15.93
C LYS A 79 -29.17 23.18 -16.33
N GLU A 80 -28.39 24.24 -16.50
CA GLU A 80 -26.94 24.10 -16.59
C GLU A 80 -26.51 23.19 -15.44
N PRO A 81 -25.60 22.22 -15.67
CA PRO A 81 -25.10 21.40 -14.59
C PRO A 81 -24.56 22.36 -13.54
N ARG A 82 -25.25 22.44 -12.41
CA ARG A 82 -24.89 23.31 -11.29
C ARG A 82 -23.46 22.90 -10.94
N ASN A 83 -22.49 23.77 -11.19
CA ASN A 83 -21.10 23.42 -10.98
C ASN A 83 -20.92 23.19 -9.47
N GLU A 84 -20.97 21.93 -9.03
CA GLU A 84 -20.95 21.55 -7.61
C GLU A 84 -19.65 22.02 -6.94
N MET A 85 -18.59 22.25 -7.73
CA MET A 85 -17.32 22.84 -7.30
C MET A 85 -17.40 24.34 -6.98
N ALA A 86 -18.42 25.07 -7.44
CA ALA A 86 -18.50 26.53 -7.24
C ALA A 86 -18.67 26.93 -5.77
N GLY A 87 -19.09 25.99 -4.89
CA GLY A 87 -19.20 26.21 -3.45
C GLY A 87 -18.03 25.66 -2.62
N VAL A 88 -17.06 24.99 -3.24
CA VAL A 88 -15.92 24.39 -2.53
C VAL A 88 -14.76 25.39 -2.52
N THR A 89 -14.34 25.84 -1.34
CA THR A 89 -13.19 26.74 -1.20
C THR A 89 -11.87 26.00 -1.44
N GLY A 90 -10.87 26.70 -1.99
CA GLY A 90 -9.54 26.13 -2.22
C GLY A 90 -8.87 25.65 -0.92
N GLU A 91 -9.10 26.34 0.20
CA GLU A 91 -8.62 25.95 1.53
C GLU A 91 -9.17 24.57 1.95
N ARG A 92 -10.47 24.33 1.74
CA ARG A 92 -11.10 23.04 2.04
C ARG A 92 -10.52 21.89 1.22
N LEU A 93 -10.25 22.13 -0.06
CA LEU A 93 -9.60 21.12 -0.91
C LEU A 93 -8.17 20.84 -0.45
N ALA A 94 -7.44 21.89 -0.06
CA ALA A 94 -6.08 21.78 0.43
C ALA A 94 -5.96 21.00 1.75
N ASP A 95 -6.93 21.15 2.65
CA ASP A 95 -7.00 20.39 3.91
C ASP A 95 -7.27 18.90 3.71
N MET A 96 -7.84 18.50 2.56
CA MET A 96 -8.00 17.08 2.24
C MET A 96 -6.72 16.43 1.70
N LEU A 97 -5.68 17.22 1.38
CA LEU A 97 -4.40 16.69 0.90
C LEU A 97 -3.59 16.07 2.03
N SER A 98 -3.10 14.86 1.81
CA SER A 98 -2.21 14.16 2.75
C SER A 98 -0.81 14.77 2.83
N ASP A 99 -0.36 15.42 1.76
CA ASP A 99 0.95 16.08 1.73
C ASP A 99 0.86 17.46 2.43
N PRO A 100 1.86 17.82 3.26
CA PRO A 100 1.97 19.16 3.81
C PRO A 100 2.01 20.25 2.72
N MET A 101 1.12 21.23 2.86
CA MET A 101 1.00 22.35 1.95
C MET A 101 0.95 23.67 2.71
N ILE A 102 1.75 24.64 2.28
CA ILE A 102 1.81 26.00 2.83
C ILE A 102 1.66 27.00 1.68
N VAL A 103 0.76 27.97 1.83
CA VAL A 103 0.62 29.11 0.94
C VAL A 103 1.24 30.33 1.61
N PHE A 104 2.06 31.09 0.89
CA PHE A 104 2.73 32.27 1.40
C PHE A 104 2.78 33.41 0.38
N ASP A 105 2.99 34.62 0.87
CA ASP A 105 3.07 35.85 0.07
C ASP A 105 4.49 36.15 -0.44
N HIS A 106 4.64 37.26 -1.17
CA HIS A 106 5.93 37.74 -1.67
C HIS A 106 6.94 38.14 -0.58
N GLN A 107 6.52 38.25 0.69
CA GLN A 107 7.40 38.53 1.82
C GLN A 107 7.86 37.25 2.53
N GLY A 108 7.37 36.07 2.10
CA GLY A 108 7.63 34.81 2.77
C GLY A 108 6.77 34.60 4.01
N THR A 109 5.63 35.30 4.12
CA THR A 109 4.70 35.18 5.24
C THR A 109 3.62 34.15 4.94
N VAL A 110 3.37 33.24 5.89
CA VAL A 110 2.35 32.18 5.77
C VAL A 110 0.95 32.80 5.72
N LEU A 111 0.22 32.50 4.66
CA LEU A 111 -1.18 32.88 4.47
C LEU A 111 -2.14 31.74 4.84
N PHE A 112 -1.72 30.50 4.56
CA PHE A 112 -2.47 29.28 4.84
C PHE A 112 -1.51 28.10 5.01
N ALA A 113 -1.81 27.19 5.92
CA ALA A 113 -1.14 25.91 6.07
C ALA A 113 -2.21 24.84 6.30
N ASN A 114 -2.15 23.74 5.57
CA ASN A 114 -3.13 22.67 5.73
C ASN A 114 -2.88 21.87 7.01
N ALA A 115 -3.86 21.04 7.40
CA ALA A 115 -3.76 20.16 8.58
C ALA A 115 -2.45 19.34 8.60
N SER A 116 -2.08 18.72 7.47
CA SER A 116 -0.86 17.92 7.31
C SER A 116 0.42 18.73 7.56
N ALA A 117 0.47 20.01 7.16
CA ALA A 117 1.60 20.90 7.42
C ALA A 117 1.71 21.34 8.88
N LEU A 118 0.58 21.60 9.54
CA LEU A 118 0.55 21.93 10.96
C LEU A 118 1.05 20.75 11.81
N GLU A 119 0.66 19.52 11.47
CA GLU A 119 1.12 18.31 12.12
C GLU A 119 2.62 18.05 11.89
N ALA A 120 3.06 18.16 10.63
CA ALA A 120 4.43 17.83 10.24
C ALA A 120 5.47 18.80 10.81
N PHE A 121 5.16 20.10 10.84
CA PHE A 121 6.15 21.13 11.13
C PHE A 121 5.93 21.86 12.45
N GLN A 122 4.70 21.89 12.99
CA GLN A 122 4.35 22.66 14.20
C GLN A 122 4.66 24.17 14.07
N SER A 123 3.92 25.02 14.78
CA SER A 123 4.16 26.47 14.80
C SER A 123 4.14 27.17 13.43
N LEU A 124 3.23 26.75 12.53
CA LEU A 124 2.98 27.36 11.21
C LEU A 124 1.65 28.13 11.21
N GLU A 125 1.51 29.11 12.09
CA GLU A 125 0.31 29.95 12.13
C GLU A 125 0.29 30.96 10.99
N LYS A 126 -0.91 31.42 10.62
CA LYS A 126 -1.08 32.52 9.65
C LYS A 126 -0.35 33.77 10.16
N GLY A 127 0.45 34.39 9.30
CA GLY A 127 1.32 35.52 9.68
C GLY A 127 2.74 35.11 10.09
N THR A 128 3.03 33.81 10.21
CA THR A 128 4.39 33.33 10.53
C THR A 128 5.32 33.57 9.34
N ALA A 129 6.52 34.09 9.59
CA ALA A 129 7.52 34.22 8.54
C ALA A 129 8.26 32.89 8.31
N LEU A 130 8.24 32.39 7.07
CA LEU A 130 8.78 31.07 6.73
C LEU A 130 10.27 30.93 7.05
N TYR A 131 11.05 32.00 6.97
CA TYR A 131 12.49 31.97 7.27
C TYR A 131 12.77 31.71 8.76
N LEU A 132 11.84 32.02 9.66
CA LEU A 132 11.95 31.73 11.09
C LEU A 132 11.69 30.25 11.38
N ARG A 133 10.74 29.64 10.64
CA ARG A 133 10.37 28.23 10.80
C ARG A 133 11.38 27.30 10.13
N PHE A 134 11.73 27.56 8.87
CA PHE A 134 12.68 26.75 8.13
C PHE A 134 14.04 27.41 8.20
N ARG A 135 14.93 26.92 9.08
CA ARG A 135 16.27 27.52 9.27
C ARG A 135 17.34 26.96 8.34
N ALA A 136 16.99 25.96 7.54
CA ALA A 136 17.91 25.32 6.62
C ALA A 136 18.26 26.27 5.46
N PRO A 137 19.56 26.53 5.17
CA PRO A 137 19.97 27.45 4.12
C PRO A 137 19.36 27.13 2.74
N GLU A 138 19.23 25.84 2.42
CA GLU A 138 18.64 25.37 1.18
C GLU A 138 17.14 25.74 1.04
N MET A 139 16.39 25.75 2.14
CA MET A 139 14.99 26.21 2.14
C MET A 139 14.90 27.72 1.98
N HIS A 140 15.79 28.49 2.60
CA HIS A 140 15.86 29.94 2.38
C HIS A 140 16.17 30.27 0.93
N ALA A 141 17.17 29.59 0.35
CA ALA A 141 17.55 29.78 -1.05
C ALA A 141 16.41 29.40 -2.01
N LEU A 142 15.66 28.34 -1.70
CA LEU A 142 14.46 27.96 -2.45
C LEU A 142 13.40 29.06 -2.41
N ILE A 143 13.00 29.51 -1.21
CA ILE A 143 11.93 30.51 -1.04
C ILE A 143 12.34 31.85 -1.67
N GLN A 144 13.51 32.37 -1.35
CA GLN A 144 14.00 33.64 -1.90
C GLN A 144 14.16 33.58 -3.42
N GLY A 145 14.68 32.46 -3.91
CA GLY A 145 14.89 32.25 -5.34
C GLY A 145 13.59 32.32 -6.13
N VAL A 146 12.54 31.64 -5.66
CA VAL A 146 11.23 31.58 -6.33
C VAL A 146 10.48 32.91 -6.18
N ILE A 147 10.62 33.61 -5.04
CA ILE A 147 10.07 34.97 -4.89
C ILE A 147 10.72 35.94 -5.90
N ALA A 148 12.03 35.79 -6.16
CA ALA A 148 12.78 36.70 -7.01
C ALA A 148 12.43 36.60 -8.50
N ASP A 149 12.28 35.38 -9.05
CA ASP A 149 12.03 35.17 -10.49
C ASP A 149 10.65 34.57 -10.82
N GLY A 150 9.94 34.03 -9.82
CA GLY A 150 8.64 33.39 -10.02
C GLY A 150 8.71 32.02 -10.71
N GLU A 151 9.89 31.41 -10.81
CA GLU A 151 10.08 30.11 -11.45
C GLU A 151 9.91 28.96 -10.45
N PRO A 152 9.15 27.90 -10.79
CA PRO A 152 9.00 26.74 -9.91
C PRO A 152 10.34 26.05 -9.64
N ARG A 153 10.62 25.75 -8.37
CA ARG A 153 11.85 25.07 -7.95
C ARG A 153 11.54 23.99 -6.92
N SER A 154 12.40 22.98 -6.87
CA SER A 154 12.32 21.93 -5.84
C SER A 154 13.68 21.61 -5.26
N ILE A 155 13.72 21.24 -3.99
CA ILE A 155 14.91 20.73 -3.31
C ILE A 155 14.58 19.45 -2.55
N ASP A 156 15.62 18.69 -2.23
CA ASP A 156 15.53 17.71 -1.15
C ASP A 156 15.72 18.43 0.18
N TYR A 157 14.77 18.27 1.08
CA TYR A 157 14.76 18.91 2.38
C TYR A 157 14.75 17.85 3.49
N PHE A 158 15.65 17.98 4.46
CA PHE A 158 15.71 17.09 5.60
C PHE A 158 15.27 17.84 6.86
N GLU A 159 14.17 17.39 7.45
CA GLU A 159 13.65 17.90 8.72
C GLU A 159 14.02 16.92 9.83
N ARG A 160 14.61 17.43 10.92
CA ARG A 160 15.08 16.60 12.05
C ARG A 160 14.11 16.57 13.21
N VAL A 161 13.27 17.59 13.34
CA VAL A 161 12.38 17.78 14.48
C VAL A 161 10.94 17.87 13.99
N PRO A 162 9.98 17.13 14.59
CA PRO A 162 10.12 16.25 15.76
C PRO A 162 10.69 14.85 15.44
N ILE A 163 10.66 14.44 14.18
CA ILE A 163 11.12 13.12 13.72
C ILE A 163 11.92 13.32 12.43
N ASP A 164 13.02 12.59 12.26
CA ASP A 164 13.81 12.56 11.02
C ASP A 164 12.94 12.21 9.81
N ARG A 165 12.68 13.21 8.95
CA ARG A 165 11.91 13.05 7.71
C ARG A 165 12.61 13.68 6.52
N TRP A 166 12.55 12.99 5.40
CA TRP A 166 13.02 13.47 4.11
C TRP A 166 11.84 13.91 3.28
N TYR A 167 11.82 15.18 2.89
CA TYR A 167 10.83 15.73 2.01
C TYR A 167 11.45 16.12 0.68
N LYS A 168 10.68 15.99 -0.39
CA LYS A 168 10.90 16.79 -1.60
C LYS A 168 10.05 18.04 -1.49
N ALA A 169 10.69 19.16 -1.19
CA ALA A 169 10.03 20.45 -1.07
C ALA A 169 9.95 21.10 -2.46
N LEU A 170 8.76 21.50 -2.87
CA LEU A 170 8.46 22.09 -4.18
C LEU A 170 7.70 23.39 -3.97
N VAL A 171 8.17 24.49 -4.57
CA VAL A 171 7.40 25.74 -4.62
C VAL A 171 6.82 25.90 -6.01
N LYS A 172 5.50 26.09 -6.08
CA LYS A 172 4.78 26.50 -7.29
C LYS A 172 4.27 27.93 -7.11
N VAL A 173 4.11 28.64 -8.22
CA VAL A 173 3.67 30.03 -8.23
C VAL A 173 2.27 30.11 -8.82
N LEU A 174 1.34 30.69 -8.08
CA LEU A 174 0.04 31.11 -8.59
C LEU A 174 0.18 32.52 -9.14
N ARG A 175 -0.19 32.69 -10.41
CA ARG A 175 -0.10 33.97 -11.11
C ARG A 175 -1.48 34.58 -11.25
N ASN A 176 -1.55 35.91 -11.14
CA ASN A 176 -2.78 36.65 -11.33
C ASN A 176 -3.16 36.73 -12.83
N ALA A 177 -4.30 37.36 -13.14
CA ALA A 177 -4.78 37.55 -14.53
C ALA A 177 -3.80 38.32 -15.44
N GLN A 178 -2.82 39.04 -14.87
CA GLN A 178 -1.79 39.77 -15.60
C GLN A 178 -0.46 38.97 -15.71
N GLY A 179 -0.45 37.71 -15.28
CA GLY A 179 0.71 36.82 -15.32
C GLY A 179 1.78 37.09 -14.24
N LYS A 180 1.53 38.01 -13.31
CA LYS A 180 2.46 38.32 -12.21
C LYS A 180 2.31 37.31 -11.06
N PRO A 181 3.40 36.91 -10.39
CA PRO A 181 3.33 36.11 -9.17
C PRO A 181 2.44 36.78 -8.12
N GLU A 182 1.42 36.06 -7.65
CA GLU A 182 0.46 36.55 -6.64
C GLU A 182 0.64 35.79 -5.32
N LEU A 183 0.65 34.46 -5.41
CA LEU A 183 0.82 33.56 -4.26
C LEU A 183 1.83 32.47 -4.58
N PHE A 184 2.46 31.95 -3.54
CA PHE A 184 3.40 30.85 -3.64
C PHE A 184 2.88 29.67 -2.83
N VAL A 185 2.98 28.47 -3.40
CA VAL A 185 2.50 27.23 -2.79
C VAL A 185 3.71 26.32 -2.59
N LEU A 186 4.11 26.15 -1.33
CA LEU A 186 5.15 25.22 -0.90
C LEU A 186 4.51 23.89 -0.52
N LEU A 187 4.87 22.85 -1.24
CA LEU A 187 4.42 21.48 -1.05
C LEU A 187 5.59 20.63 -0.56
N PHE A 188 5.33 19.74 0.39
CA PHE A 188 6.30 18.75 0.83
C PHE A 188 5.77 17.36 0.52
N ARG A 189 6.50 16.63 -0.32
CA ARG A 189 6.22 15.22 -0.54
C ARG A 189 7.13 14.39 0.34
N ASP A 190 6.56 13.60 1.25
CA ASP A 190 7.34 12.71 2.10
C ASP A 190 8.00 11.61 1.25
N GLN A 191 9.32 11.51 1.34
CA GLN A 191 10.14 10.51 0.67
C GLN A 191 10.90 9.63 1.67
N SER A 192 10.57 9.73 2.96
CA SER A 192 11.28 9.03 4.03
C SER A 192 11.24 7.53 3.84
N GLU A 193 10.07 6.97 3.53
CA GLU A 193 9.89 5.53 3.29
C GLU A 193 10.67 5.06 2.06
N THR A 194 10.52 5.75 0.93
CA THR A 194 11.25 5.42 -0.31
C THR A 194 12.75 5.46 -0.09
N ARG A 195 13.28 6.52 0.53
CA ARG A 195 14.72 6.63 0.82
C ARG A 195 15.18 5.59 1.82
N ARG A 196 14.36 5.23 2.80
CA ARG A 196 14.67 4.13 3.74
C ARG A 196 14.78 2.81 3.00
N ILE A 197 13.86 2.51 2.08
CA ILE A 197 13.91 1.30 1.24
C ILE A 197 15.16 1.31 0.35
N ASP A 198 15.48 2.43 -0.28
CA ASP A 198 16.66 2.55 -1.14
C ASP A 198 17.97 2.41 -0.36
N ARG A 199 18.06 3.00 0.85
CA ARG A 199 19.19 2.76 1.76
C ARG A 199 19.30 1.29 2.14
N MET A 200 18.20 0.66 2.57
CA MET A 200 18.19 -0.77 2.91
C MET A 200 18.66 -1.65 1.74
N ARG A 201 18.29 -1.32 0.50
CA ARG A 201 18.77 -2.01 -0.72
C ARG A 201 20.27 -1.77 -0.95
N SER A 202 20.73 -0.53 -0.83
CA SER A 202 22.15 -0.18 -1.00
C SER A 202 23.02 -0.87 0.05
N ASP A 203 22.61 -0.82 1.31
CA ASP A 203 23.29 -1.46 2.43
C ASP A 203 23.33 -2.98 2.25
N PHE A 204 22.25 -3.57 1.73
CA PHE A 204 22.20 -4.98 1.37
C PHE A 204 23.25 -5.35 0.31
N ILE A 205 23.36 -4.57 -0.77
CA ILE A 205 24.34 -4.82 -1.84
C ILE A 205 25.77 -4.65 -1.31
N ALA A 206 26.01 -3.60 -0.52
CA ALA A 206 27.31 -3.36 0.09
C ALA A 206 27.71 -4.51 1.03
N ASN A 207 26.82 -4.92 1.93
CA ASN A 207 27.07 -6.01 2.88
C ASN A 207 27.25 -7.37 2.17
N ALA A 208 26.44 -7.68 1.15
CA ALA A 208 26.62 -8.87 0.33
C ALA A 208 28.00 -8.89 -0.35
N SER A 209 28.41 -7.76 -0.92
CA SER A 209 29.72 -7.60 -1.56
C SER A 209 30.87 -7.80 -0.58
N HIS A 210 30.75 -7.26 0.64
CA HIS A 210 31.74 -7.45 1.70
C HIS A 210 31.83 -8.91 2.17
N GLU A 211 30.69 -9.55 2.45
CA GLU A 211 30.66 -10.96 2.89
C GLU A 211 31.12 -11.95 1.80
N LEU A 212 31.07 -11.57 0.51
CA LEU A 212 31.63 -12.36 -0.60
C LEU A 212 33.13 -12.09 -0.82
N ARG A 213 33.60 -10.84 -0.66
CA ARG A 213 35.00 -10.47 -0.92
C ARG A 213 35.97 -11.14 0.06
N THR A 214 35.61 -11.23 1.34
CA THR A 214 36.48 -11.82 2.36
C THR A 214 36.80 -13.31 2.12
N PRO A 215 35.82 -14.22 1.93
CA PRO A 215 36.12 -15.62 1.63
C PRO A 215 36.84 -15.78 0.28
N LEU A 216 36.52 -14.94 -0.73
CA LEU A 216 37.20 -14.97 -2.01
C LEU A 216 38.69 -14.60 -1.88
N ALA A 217 39.02 -13.55 -1.11
CA ALA A 217 40.40 -13.18 -0.85
C ALA A 217 41.16 -14.30 -0.10
N SER A 218 40.51 -14.97 0.85
CA SER A 218 41.08 -16.12 1.55
C SER A 218 41.34 -17.30 0.61
N LEU A 219 40.41 -17.60 -0.31
CA LEU A 219 40.58 -18.64 -1.33
C LEU A 219 41.78 -18.34 -2.23
N LEU A 220 41.90 -17.10 -2.72
CA LEU A 220 43.03 -16.67 -3.54
C LEU A 220 44.35 -16.85 -2.78
N GLY A 221 44.43 -16.43 -1.52
CA GLY A 221 45.65 -16.60 -0.71
C GLY A 221 46.03 -18.07 -0.48
N PHE A 222 45.06 -18.98 -0.28
CA PHE A 222 45.35 -20.41 -0.18
C PHE A 222 45.83 -20.99 -1.52
N ILE A 223 45.23 -20.57 -2.64
CA ILE A 223 45.66 -20.97 -3.98
C ILE A 223 47.10 -20.51 -4.24
N GLU A 224 47.43 -19.25 -3.94
CA GLU A 224 48.78 -18.70 -4.07
C GLU A 224 49.80 -19.48 -3.20
N THR A 225 49.41 -19.82 -1.97
CA THR A 225 50.27 -20.60 -1.05
C THR A 225 50.54 -22.00 -1.59
N LEU A 226 49.52 -22.67 -2.13
CA LEU A 226 49.64 -23.99 -2.75
C LEU A 226 50.41 -23.98 -4.08
N GLN A 227 50.36 -22.87 -4.82
CA GLN A 227 51.13 -22.72 -6.04
C GLN A 227 52.60 -22.39 -5.78
N GLY A 228 52.91 -21.72 -4.67
CA GLY A 228 54.27 -21.32 -4.29
C GLY A 228 54.85 -22.13 -3.13
N PRO A 229 54.94 -21.57 -1.90
CA PRO A 229 55.73 -22.15 -0.81
C PRO A 229 55.31 -23.57 -0.38
N ALA A 230 54.02 -23.89 -0.44
CA ALA A 230 53.47 -25.17 0.02
C ALA A 230 53.25 -26.18 -1.11
N ARG A 231 53.76 -25.94 -2.33
CA ARG A 231 53.50 -26.77 -3.52
C ARG A 231 53.81 -28.25 -3.32
N ASN A 232 54.86 -28.57 -2.57
CA ASN A 232 55.32 -29.95 -2.32
C ASN A 232 54.98 -30.45 -0.90
N ASP A 233 54.19 -29.70 -0.12
CA ASP A 233 53.74 -30.10 1.21
C ASP A 233 52.34 -30.72 1.13
N ALA A 234 52.29 -32.06 1.12
CA ALA A 234 51.03 -32.80 1.03
C ALA A 234 50.10 -32.54 2.23
N ALA A 235 50.64 -32.38 3.45
CA ALA A 235 49.83 -32.16 4.65
C ALA A 235 49.27 -30.73 4.70
N ALA A 236 50.01 -29.73 4.21
CA ALA A 236 49.47 -28.38 3.99
C ALA A 236 48.41 -28.37 2.88
N ARG A 237 48.63 -29.13 1.78
CA ARG A 237 47.68 -29.26 0.69
C ARG A 237 46.33 -29.77 1.13
N ASP A 238 46.30 -30.89 1.83
CA ASP A 238 45.02 -31.50 2.24
C ASP A 238 44.26 -30.59 3.22
N ARG A 239 44.96 -29.93 4.15
CA ARG A 239 44.37 -28.93 5.05
C ARG A 239 43.81 -27.71 4.30
N PHE A 240 44.57 -27.14 3.36
CA PHE A 240 44.09 -25.97 2.62
C PHE A 240 42.94 -26.31 1.67
N LEU A 241 42.96 -27.48 1.02
CA LEU A 241 41.82 -27.94 0.21
C LEU A 241 40.54 -28.07 1.04
N GLU A 242 40.63 -28.63 2.26
CA GLU A 242 39.48 -28.72 3.17
C GLU A 242 38.94 -27.34 3.58
N ILE A 243 39.84 -26.39 3.89
CA ILE A 243 39.45 -25.01 4.23
C ILE A 243 38.82 -24.32 3.01
N MET A 244 39.41 -24.47 1.83
CA MET A 244 38.90 -23.90 0.58
C MET A 244 37.50 -24.43 0.26
N GLN A 245 37.28 -25.75 0.38
CA GLN A 245 35.96 -26.35 0.20
C GLN A 245 34.93 -25.74 1.15
N LYS A 246 35.27 -25.61 2.45
CA LYS A 246 34.40 -24.97 3.45
C LYS A 246 34.07 -23.52 3.11
N GLN A 247 35.01 -22.74 2.57
CA GLN A 247 34.75 -21.36 2.13
C GLN A 247 33.87 -21.31 0.86
N ALA A 248 34.10 -22.19 -0.10
CA ALA A 248 33.29 -22.29 -1.31
C ALA A 248 31.83 -22.66 -0.99
N GLU A 249 31.61 -23.66 -0.13
CA GLU A 249 30.28 -24.04 0.34
C GLU A 249 29.57 -22.90 1.08
N ARG A 250 30.32 -22.09 1.84
CA ARG A 250 29.78 -20.90 2.51
C ARG A 250 29.34 -19.84 1.50
N MET A 251 30.15 -19.58 0.48
CA MET A 251 29.80 -18.65 -0.60
C MET A 251 28.58 -19.12 -1.38
N SER A 252 28.48 -20.42 -1.69
CA SER A 252 27.31 -21.00 -2.36
C SER A 252 26.04 -20.73 -1.56
N ARG A 253 26.04 -21.07 -0.26
CA ARG A 253 24.90 -20.82 0.63
C ARG A 253 24.51 -19.35 0.70
N LEU A 254 25.50 -18.44 0.75
CA LEU A 254 25.22 -17.01 0.74
C LEU A 254 24.54 -16.57 -0.57
N ILE A 255 25.00 -17.07 -1.71
CA ILE A 255 24.39 -16.78 -3.02
C ILE A 255 22.96 -17.32 -3.08
N ASP A 256 22.74 -18.55 -2.60
CA ASP A 256 21.41 -19.18 -2.56
C ASP A 256 20.45 -18.38 -1.68
N ASP A 257 20.90 -17.94 -0.50
CA ASP A 257 20.13 -17.09 0.40
C ASP A 257 19.76 -15.74 -0.25
N LEU A 258 20.70 -15.11 -0.97
CA LEU A 258 20.47 -13.84 -1.67
C LEU A 258 19.43 -14.01 -2.80
N LEU A 259 19.57 -15.06 -3.61
CA LEU A 259 18.62 -15.37 -4.69
C LEU A 259 17.24 -15.72 -4.13
N SER A 260 17.19 -16.47 -3.04
CA SER A 260 15.94 -16.81 -2.35
C SER A 260 15.24 -15.56 -1.84
N LEU A 261 15.97 -14.67 -1.16
CA LEU A 261 15.42 -13.41 -0.66
C LEU A 261 14.91 -12.52 -1.81
N SER A 262 15.69 -12.39 -2.89
CA SER A 262 15.27 -11.63 -4.08
C SER A 262 13.99 -12.18 -4.70
N ARG A 263 13.86 -13.51 -4.84
CA ARG A 263 12.63 -14.15 -5.34
C ARG A 263 11.43 -13.89 -4.42
N LEU A 264 11.63 -13.94 -3.10
CA LEU A 264 10.58 -13.66 -2.12
C LEU A 264 10.12 -12.20 -2.17
N GLU A 265 11.04 -11.25 -2.32
CA GLU A 265 10.70 -9.83 -2.51
C GLU A 265 9.89 -9.60 -3.78
N MET A 266 10.28 -10.21 -4.90
CA MET A 266 9.56 -10.09 -6.18
C MET A 266 8.15 -10.68 -6.12
N ARG A 267 7.92 -11.67 -5.24
CA ARG A 267 6.65 -12.36 -5.09
C ARG A 267 5.87 -11.94 -3.84
N ALA A 268 6.30 -10.89 -3.13
CA ALA A 268 5.73 -10.49 -1.84
C ALA A 268 4.21 -10.20 -1.92
N HIS A 269 3.72 -9.73 -3.07
CA HIS A 269 2.30 -9.43 -3.29
C HIS A 269 1.49 -10.62 -3.83
N LEU A 270 2.14 -11.75 -4.15
CA LEU A 270 1.46 -12.94 -4.66
C LEU A 270 1.02 -13.84 -3.50
N ALA A 271 -0.29 -13.93 -3.30
CA ALA A 271 -0.87 -14.82 -2.31
C ALA A 271 -0.51 -16.28 -2.62
N VAL A 272 -0.26 -17.05 -1.56
CA VAL A 272 -0.06 -18.50 -1.62
C VAL A 272 -1.34 -19.16 -1.14
N ASN A 273 -1.87 -20.13 -1.90
CA ASN A 273 -3.17 -20.76 -1.63
C ASN A 273 -3.10 -22.30 -1.52
N GLU A 274 -1.90 -22.86 -1.56
CA GLU A 274 -1.65 -24.30 -1.44
C GLU A 274 -1.95 -24.78 0.00
N CYS A 275 -2.38 -26.04 0.13
CA CYS A 275 -2.54 -26.69 1.43
C CYS A 275 -1.28 -27.46 1.77
N VAL A 276 -0.75 -27.26 2.98
CA VAL A 276 0.47 -27.92 3.45
C VAL A 276 0.23 -28.53 4.82
N ASP A 277 0.59 -29.79 4.97
CA ASP A 277 0.68 -30.46 6.26
C ASP A 277 1.96 -30.03 7.00
N MET A 278 1.77 -29.23 8.05
CA MET A 278 2.87 -28.72 8.89
C MET A 278 3.56 -29.84 9.68
N THR A 279 2.83 -30.89 10.06
CA THR A 279 3.40 -32.04 10.78
C THR A 279 4.44 -32.75 9.91
N ALA A 280 4.11 -33.01 8.64
CA ALA A 280 5.04 -33.59 7.67
C ALA A 280 6.25 -32.69 7.38
N VAL A 281 6.05 -31.37 7.28
CA VAL A 281 7.14 -30.39 7.09
C VAL A 281 8.13 -30.44 8.26
N LEU A 282 7.64 -30.37 9.50
CA LEU A 282 8.51 -30.35 10.69
C LEU A 282 9.25 -31.68 10.89
N ASN A 283 8.60 -32.82 10.62
CA ASN A 283 9.26 -34.12 10.63
C ASN A 283 10.40 -34.17 9.61
N HIS A 284 10.13 -33.77 8.36
CA HIS A 284 11.13 -33.75 7.30
C HIS A 284 12.34 -32.86 7.66
N VAL A 285 12.09 -31.68 8.23
CA VAL A 285 13.15 -30.77 8.67
C VAL A 285 13.98 -31.39 9.81
N ALA A 286 13.32 -31.99 10.80
CA ALA A 286 14.01 -32.65 11.92
C ALA A 286 14.89 -33.82 11.44
N ASP A 287 14.38 -34.66 10.53
CA ASP A 287 15.15 -35.76 9.91
C ASP A 287 16.36 -35.24 9.15
N THR A 288 16.16 -34.20 8.32
CA THR A 288 17.23 -33.60 7.51
C THR A 288 18.35 -33.01 8.36
N LEU A 289 18.02 -32.47 9.54
CA LEU A 289 18.98 -31.81 10.42
C LEU A 289 19.54 -32.72 11.53
N THR A 290 19.06 -33.96 11.64
CA THR A 290 19.60 -34.94 12.61
C THR A 290 21.11 -35.15 12.46
N PRO A 291 21.68 -35.36 11.26
CA PRO A 291 23.14 -35.54 11.12
C PRO A 291 23.95 -34.33 11.58
N LEU A 292 23.44 -33.11 11.35
CA LEU A 292 24.07 -31.88 11.82
C LEU A 292 24.00 -31.80 13.36
N ALA A 293 22.85 -32.11 13.94
CA ALA A 293 22.64 -32.07 15.38
C ALA A 293 23.52 -33.10 16.10
N ASP A 294 23.61 -34.33 15.58
CA ASP A 294 24.47 -35.39 16.11
C ASP A 294 25.95 -34.99 16.06
N GLY A 295 26.40 -34.41 14.96
CA GLY A 295 27.76 -33.88 14.82
C GLY A 295 28.10 -32.74 15.80
N LEU A 296 27.08 -32.09 16.37
CA LEU A 296 27.21 -31.04 17.38
C LEU A 296 26.87 -31.53 18.80
N GLY A 297 26.50 -32.81 18.98
CA GLY A 297 26.09 -33.38 20.26
C GLY A 297 24.76 -32.85 20.78
N ILE A 298 23.80 -32.59 19.89
CA ILE A 298 22.49 -32.01 20.19
C ILE A 298 21.37 -32.99 19.84
N ALA A 299 20.43 -33.22 20.76
CA ALA A 299 19.22 -33.99 20.50
C ALA A 299 18.09 -33.10 19.97
N ILE A 300 17.44 -33.50 18.86
CA ILE A 300 16.21 -32.84 18.38
C ILE A 300 15.00 -33.59 18.94
N GLU A 301 14.32 -32.98 19.90
CA GLU A 301 13.08 -33.50 20.50
C GLU A 301 11.87 -33.01 19.71
N ARG A 302 10.99 -33.92 19.32
CA ARG A 302 9.79 -33.62 18.53
C ARG A 302 8.55 -33.73 19.42
N GLN A 303 7.82 -32.64 19.55
CA GLN A 303 6.52 -32.57 20.22
C GLN A 303 5.47 -32.20 19.16
N LEU A 304 5.23 -33.13 18.24
CA LEU A 304 4.34 -32.95 17.10
C LEU A 304 3.09 -33.81 17.29
N PRO A 305 1.91 -33.36 16.81
CA PRO A 305 0.72 -34.19 16.80
C PRO A 305 0.87 -35.37 15.83
N ASP A 306 0.17 -36.47 16.11
CA ASP A 306 0.15 -37.65 15.23
C ASP A 306 -0.79 -37.49 14.01
N HIS A 307 -1.48 -36.36 13.92
CA HIS A 307 -2.37 -36.01 12.81
C HIS A 307 -1.81 -34.85 11.98
N PRO A 308 -2.24 -34.72 10.71
CA PRO A 308 -1.85 -33.57 9.89
C PRO A 308 -2.41 -32.27 10.47
N VAL A 309 -1.63 -31.20 10.38
CA VAL A 309 -2.05 -29.83 10.72
C VAL A 309 -1.96 -28.99 9.47
N GLU A 310 -3.12 -28.69 8.87
CA GLU A 310 -3.20 -28.01 7.59
C GLU A 310 -3.08 -26.49 7.70
N VAL A 311 -2.11 -25.94 6.98
CA VAL A 311 -1.93 -24.49 6.82
C VAL A 311 -2.01 -24.09 5.35
N THR A 312 -2.36 -22.83 5.12
CA THR A 312 -2.24 -22.25 3.77
C THR A 312 -0.80 -21.78 3.56
N GLY A 313 -0.10 -22.34 2.57
CA GLY A 313 1.29 -22.00 2.33
C GLY A 313 1.99 -22.81 1.25
N ALA A 314 3.24 -22.46 0.95
CA ALA A 314 4.08 -23.15 -0.01
C ALA A 314 5.03 -24.07 0.75
N ARG A 315 4.99 -25.37 0.46
CA ARG A 315 5.71 -26.40 1.21
C ARG A 315 7.21 -26.10 1.32
N ASP A 316 7.85 -25.76 0.21
CA ASP A 316 9.30 -25.52 0.17
C ASP A 316 9.70 -24.25 0.95
N GLU A 317 8.88 -23.20 0.91
CA GLU A 317 9.12 -21.96 1.67
C GLU A 317 8.97 -22.23 3.18
N LEU A 318 8.01 -23.05 3.59
CA LEU A 318 7.83 -23.46 4.99
C LEU A 318 8.96 -24.37 5.48
N ILE A 319 9.43 -25.31 4.65
CA ILE A 319 10.64 -26.10 4.94
C ILE A 319 11.83 -25.17 5.19
N GLN A 320 12.03 -24.16 4.32
CA GLN A 320 13.10 -23.20 4.47
C GLN A 320 13.00 -22.39 5.77
N VAL A 321 11.80 -22.02 6.21
CA VAL A 321 11.58 -21.34 7.49
C VAL A 321 12.09 -22.20 8.64
N PHE A 322 11.63 -23.45 8.74
CA PHE A 322 11.97 -24.29 9.87
C PHE A 322 13.41 -24.82 9.79
N GLN A 323 13.96 -25.03 8.61
CA GLN A 323 15.40 -25.32 8.46
C GLN A 323 16.25 -24.20 9.04
N ASN A 324 15.94 -22.94 8.71
CA ASN A 324 16.66 -21.79 9.27
C ASN A 324 16.53 -21.70 10.80
N LEU A 325 15.34 -21.94 11.35
CA LEU A 325 15.12 -21.87 12.80
C LEU A 325 15.82 -23.01 13.55
N VAL A 326 15.68 -24.25 13.09
CA VAL A 326 16.28 -25.43 13.73
C VAL A 326 17.80 -25.44 13.55
N GLU A 327 18.33 -25.06 12.38
CA GLU A 327 19.77 -24.93 12.17
C GLU A 327 20.38 -23.86 13.11
N ASN A 328 19.71 -22.73 13.28
CA ASN A 328 20.13 -21.71 14.24
C ASN A 328 20.09 -22.22 15.68
N ALA A 329 19.02 -22.93 16.07
CA ALA A 329 18.91 -23.55 17.38
C ALA A 329 20.06 -24.54 17.64
N CYS A 330 20.43 -25.37 16.65
CA CYS A 330 21.56 -26.29 16.77
C CYS A 330 22.92 -25.55 16.83
N LYS A 331 23.13 -24.49 16.04
CA LYS A 331 24.41 -23.77 16.01
C LYS A 331 24.65 -22.92 17.26
N TYR A 332 23.62 -22.22 17.73
CA TYR A 332 23.75 -21.27 18.84
C TYR A 332 23.36 -21.89 20.19
N GLY A 333 22.56 -22.95 20.18
CA GLY A 333 22.09 -23.70 21.36
C GLY A 333 23.01 -24.82 21.85
N GLN A 334 24.22 -24.97 21.32
CA GLN A 334 25.14 -26.10 21.63
C GLN A 334 25.34 -26.34 23.14
N GLY A 335 25.41 -25.28 23.94
CA GLY A 335 25.56 -25.39 25.40
C GLY A 335 24.42 -26.16 26.09
N GLY A 336 23.22 -26.14 25.50
CA GLY A 336 22.02 -26.76 26.04
C GLY A 336 21.78 -28.21 25.61
N LYS A 337 22.56 -28.73 24.64
CA LYS A 337 22.53 -30.12 24.13
C LYS A 337 21.19 -30.65 23.60
N ARG A 338 20.15 -29.82 23.53
CA ARG A 338 18.85 -30.21 22.99
C ARG A 338 18.14 -29.04 22.32
N VAL A 339 17.28 -29.38 21.36
CA VAL A 339 16.38 -28.46 20.66
C VAL A 339 14.99 -29.10 20.65
N ILE A 340 13.98 -28.35 21.08
CA ILE A 340 12.58 -28.83 21.07
C ILE A 340 11.85 -28.19 19.89
N VAL A 341 11.32 -29.03 19.00
CA VAL A 341 10.42 -28.63 17.91
C VAL A 341 9.01 -29.03 18.30
N LYS A 342 8.15 -28.04 18.52
CA LYS A 342 6.77 -28.25 18.96
C LYS A 342 5.80 -27.69 17.94
N LEU A 343 4.69 -28.40 17.73
CA LEU A 343 3.55 -27.93 16.95
C LEU A 343 2.27 -28.06 17.78
N GLY A 344 1.47 -27.01 17.78
CA GLY A 344 0.15 -27.00 18.39
C GLY A 344 -0.83 -26.20 17.56
N GLU A 345 -2.10 -26.28 17.94
CA GLU A 345 -3.20 -25.57 17.32
C GLU A 345 -3.84 -24.67 18.37
N GLU A 346 -4.02 -23.39 18.04
CA GLU A 346 -4.68 -22.42 18.88
C GLU A 346 -5.95 -21.93 18.18
N GLU A 347 -7.08 -22.09 18.85
CA GLU A 347 -8.36 -21.52 18.43
C GLU A 347 -8.67 -20.26 19.23
N SER A 348 -9.04 -19.20 18.51
CA SER A 348 -9.61 -17.97 19.04
C SER A 348 -10.97 -17.75 18.40
N GLU A 349 -11.82 -16.94 19.03
CA GLU A 349 -13.15 -16.56 18.53
C GLU A 349 -13.12 -16.02 17.09
N THR A 350 -11.98 -15.50 16.64
CA THR A 350 -11.81 -14.85 15.34
C THR A 350 -10.88 -15.59 14.36
N ALA A 351 -10.05 -16.54 14.82
CA ALA A 351 -9.08 -17.22 13.98
C ALA A 351 -8.63 -18.57 14.56
N SER A 352 -8.36 -19.54 13.68
CA SER A 352 -7.70 -20.80 14.01
C SER A 352 -6.26 -20.74 13.46
N GLU A 353 -5.26 -20.99 14.31
CA GLU A 353 -3.85 -20.83 13.98
C GLU A 353 -3.05 -22.08 14.30
N ALA A 354 -2.09 -22.41 13.44
CA ALA A 354 -1.04 -23.38 13.72
C ALA A 354 0.13 -22.65 14.37
N VAL A 355 0.58 -23.14 15.51
CA VAL A 355 1.65 -22.54 16.31
C VAL A 355 2.80 -23.53 16.40
N ALA A 356 3.87 -23.24 15.66
CA ALA A 356 5.08 -24.05 15.63
C ALA A 356 6.20 -23.30 16.35
N SER A 357 6.87 -23.93 17.32
CA SER A 357 7.97 -23.31 18.04
C SER A 357 9.23 -24.16 18.00
N VAL A 358 10.38 -23.48 17.84
CA VAL A 358 11.72 -24.05 17.97
C VAL A 358 12.38 -23.43 19.20
N GLN A 359 12.68 -24.26 20.19
CA GLN A 359 13.32 -23.85 21.43
C GLN A 359 14.72 -24.42 21.54
N ASP A 360 15.70 -23.54 21.80
CA ASP A 360 17.05 -23.90 22.20
C ASP A 360 17.29 -23.57 23.68
N PHE A 361 18.33 -24.18 24.25
CA PHE A 361 18.76 -23.97 25.63
C PHE A 361 20.19 -23.38 25.67
N GLY A 362 20.48 -22.50 24.71
CA GLY A 362 21.77 -21.83 24.57
C GLY A 362 21.98 -20.64 25.51
N PRO A 363 22.92 -19.74 25.18
CA PRO A 363 23.22 -18.56 25.99
C PRO A 363 22.11 -17.49 26.00
N GLY A 364 21.05 -17.67 25.19
CA GLY A 364 20.01 -16.66 25.03
C GLY A 364 20.47 -15.41 24.27
N ILE A 365 19.57 -14.44 24.16
CA ILE A 365 19.73 -13.21 23.38
C ILE A 365 19.32 -12.03 24.27
N ALA A 366 20.18 -11.01 24.35
CA ALA A 366 19.87 -9.78 25.07
C ALA A 366 18.70 -9.01 24.41
N ALA A 367 17.87 -8.37 25.23
CA ALA A 367 16.65 -7.71 24.78
C ALA A 367 16.89 -6.62 23.71
N GLU A 368 18.03 -5.94 23.77
CA GLU A 368 18.44 -4.90 22.80
C GLU A 368 18.63 -5.44 21.36
N HIS A 369 18.92 -6.73 21.20
CA HIS A 369 19.12 -7.34 19.89
C HIS A 369 17.81 -7.87 19.27
N LEU A 370 16.80 -8.19 20.09
CA LEU A 370 15.55 -8.83 19.64
C LEU A 370 14.85 -8.08 18.48
N PRO A 371 14.70 -6.74 18.50
CA PRO A 371 14.03 -6.02 17.40
C PRO A 371 14.79 -6.13 16.07
N ARG A 372 16.09 -6.38 16.13
CA ARG A 372 17.02 -6.33 14.99
C ARG A 372 17.36 -7.69 14.41
N LEU A 373 16.98 -8.80 15.06
CA LEU A 373 17.30 -10.17 14.63
C LEU A 373 16.83 -10.52 13.21
N THR A 374 15.79 -9.83 12.71
CA THR A 374 15.24 -10.04 11.37
C THR A 374 15.78 -9.04 10.33
N GLU A 375 16.70 -8.15 10.72
CA GLU A 375 17.45 -7.30 9.80
C GLU A 375 18.43 -8.15 8.97
N ARG A 376 18.68 -7.73 7.72
CA ARG A 376 19.60 -8.43 6.81
C ARG A 376 21.03 -8.28 7.30
N PHE A 377 21.80 -9.36 7.28
CA PHE A 377 23.21 -9.39 7.70
C PHE A 377 23.45 -9.03 9.18
N TYR A 378 22.40 -8.83 9.98
CA TYR A 378 22.56 -8.52 11.38
C TYR A 378 23.05 -9.74 12.17
N ARG A 379 24.05 -9.51 13.03
CA ARG A 379 24.64 -10.52 13.91
C ARG A 379 25.04 -9.84 15.21
N ILE A 380 24.87 -10.54 16.34
CA ILE A 380 25.18 -10.04 17.68
C ILE A 380 26.69 -9.85 17.86
N ASP A 381 27.49 -10.88 17.55
CA ASP A 381 28.95 -10.81 17.59
C ASP A 381 29.58 -11.24 16.26
N VAL A 382 30.35 -10.36 15.63
CA VAL A 382 30.99 -10.64 14.34
C VAL A 382 32.10 -11.68 14.46
N GLU A 383 32.87 -11.68 15.56
CA GLU A 383 34.01 -12.59 15.76
C GLU A 383 33.56 -14.02 16.11
N THR A 384 32.63 -14.17 17.07
CA THR A 384 32.06 -15.47 17.48
C THR A 384 31.18 -16.08 16.38
N SER A 385 30.48 -15.25 15.60
CA SER A 385 29.57 -15.71 14.53
C SER A 385 30.30 -16.02 13.22
N ARG A 386 31.50 -15.46 12.98
CA ARG A 386 32.39 -15.89 11.87
C ARG A 386 32.88 -17.33 12.05
N ALA A 387 33.13 -17.75 13.29
CA ALA A 387 33.43 -19.15 13.61
C ALA A 387 32.20 -20.06 13.43
N ARG A 388 31.00 -19.54 13.70
CA ARG A 388 29.71 -20.26 13.64
C ARG A 388 28.93 -20.00 12.34
N LYS A 389 29.55 -20.19 11.17
CA LYS A 389 28.94 -20.41 9.82
C LYS A 389 27.51 -19.83 9.57
N GLY A 390 27.25 -18.58 9.93
CA GLY A 390 25.95 -17.92 9.69
C GLY A 390 26.09 -16.90 8.56
N THR A 391 25.13 -16.81 7.65
CA THR A 391 25.07 -15.74 6.61
C THR A 391 24.45 -14.46 7.16
N GLY A 392 23.68 -14.53 8.26
CA GLY A 392 22.91 -13.40 8.78
C GLY A 392 21.68 -13.07 7.92
N LEU A 393 21.34 -13.92 6.95
CA LEU A 393 20.16 -13.76 6.10
C LEU A 393 19.00 -14.70 6.49
N GLY A 394 19.28 -15.80 7.20
CA GLY A 394 18.26 -16.81 7.54
C GLY A 394 17.00 -16.25 8.22
N LEU A 395 17.14 -15.43 9.28
CA LEU A 395 15.97 -14.84 9.94
C LEU A 395 15.28 -13.75 9.10
N ALA A 396 16.00 -13.09 8.20
CA ALA A 396 15.40 -12.18 7.23
C ALA A 396 14.56 -12.95 6.20
N ILE A 397 15.02 -14.12 5.74
CA ILE A 397 14.26 -15.03 4.87
C ILE A 397 12.99 -15.50 5.60
N VAL A 398 13.12 -15.96 6.85
CA VAL A 398 11.96 -16.35 7.69
C VAL A 398 10.92 -15.24 7.73
N LYS A 399 11.33 -14.00 8.00
CA LYS A 399 10.41 -12.85 8.03
C LYS A 399 9.67 -12.63 6.70
N HIS A 400 10.35 -12.74 5.56
CA HIS A 400 9.72 -12.51 4.25
C HIS A 400 8.77 -13.65 3.86
N VAL A 401 9.15 -14.90 4.12
CA VAL A 401 8.26 -16.05 3.92
C VAL A 401 6.99 -15.88 4.76
N LEU A 402 7.13 -15.58 6.06
CA LEU A 402 5.99 -15.43 6.95
C LEU A 402 5.09 -14.26 6.57
N ALA A 403 5.66 -13.11 6.17
CA ALA A 403 4.88 -11.98 5.69
C ALA A 403 3.99 -12.36 4.49
N ARG A 404 4.54 -13.13 3.54
CA ARG A 404 3.79 -13.64 2.38
C ARG A 404 2.71 -14.65 2.77
N HIS A 405 2.96 -15.44 3.81
CA HIS A 405 2.01 -16.43 4.35
C HIS A 405 1.01 -15.86 5.36
N ARG A 406 0.98 -14.53 5.56
CA ARG A 406 0.19 -13.87 6.62
C ARG A 406 0.47 -14.44 8.02
N GLY A 407 1.67 -14.98 8.22
CA GLY A 407 2.16 -15.50 9.47
C GLY A 407 2.93 -14.46 10.27
N ARG A 408 3.20 -14.78 11.54
CA ARG A 408 4.03 -13.94 12.43
C ARG A 408 5.11 -14.76 13.13
N LEU A 409 6.27 -14.12 13.32
CA LEU A 409 7.36 -14.64 14.14
C LEU A 409 7.35 -13.93 15.49
N VAL A 410 7.32 -14.70 16.57
CA VAL A 410 7.46 -14.21 17.94
C VAL A 410 8.73 -14.82 18.52
N VAL A 411 9.63 -13.98 19.03
CA VAL A 411 10.89 -14.42 19.64
C VAL A 411 10.84 -14.11 21.13
N ARG A 412 11.05 -15.12 21.96
CA ARG A 412 11.23 -14.98 23.41
C ARG A 412 12.60 -15.51 23.77
N SER A 413 13.41 -14.73 24.46
CA SER A 413 14.75 -15.13 24.85
C SER A 413 15.18 -14.37 26.09
N GLN A 414 15.95 -15.04 26.93
CA GLN A 414 16.56 -14.48 28.13
C GLN A 414 17.99 -14.99 28.23
N LEU A 415 18.91 -14.10 28.60
CA LEU A 415 20.32 -14.44 28.75
C LEU A 415 20.50 -15.60 29.74
N GLY A 416 21.22 -16.64 29.32
CA GLY A 416 21.49 -17.86 30.08
C GLY A 416 20.38 -18.92 30.04
N GLU A 417 19.20 -18.63 29.50
CA GLU A 417 18.04 -19.54 29.52
C GLU A 417 17.69 -20.13 28.15
N GLY A 418 18.29 -19.59 27.07
CA GLY A 418 18.03 -19.99 25.70
C GLY A 418 17.01 -19.11 25.00
N SER A 419 16.54 -19.56 23.84
CA SER A 419 15.61 -18.81 23.00
C SER A 419 14.50 -19.69 22.45
N THR A 420 13.32 -19.11 22.28
CA THR A 420 12.17 -19.76 21.64
C THR A 420 11.69 -18.89 20.48
N PHE A 421 11.76 -19.45 19.27
CA PHE A 421 11.25 -18.85 18.05
C PHE A 421 9.91 -19.50 17.72
N THR A 422 8.84 -18.72 17.75
CA THR A 422 7.47 -19.19 17.53
C THR A 422 6.93 -18.62 16.23
N VAL A 423 6.58 -19.50 15.30
CA VAL A 423 5.90 -19.22 14.04
C VAL A 423 4.42 -19.47 14.23
N ARG A 424 3.60 -18.49 13.85
CA ARG A 424 2.14 -18.61 13.87
C ARG A 424 1.61 -18.40 12.47
N LEU A 425 0.83 -19.36 11.98
CA LEU A 425 0.28 -19.38 10.62
C LEU A 425 -1.24 -19.58 10.68
N PRO A 426 -2.00 -18.93 9.79
CA PRO A 426 -3.43 -19.18 9.69
C PRO A 426 -3.70 -20.63 9.26
N ARG A 427 -4.57 -21.33 10.00
CA ARG A 427 -5.07 -22.64 9.57
C ARG A 427 -6.03 -22.45 8.41
N ARG A 428 -6.07 -23.45 7.54
CA ARG A 428 -7.11 -23.54 6.53
C ARG A 428 -8.41 -23.92 7.23
N LYS A 429 -9.50 -23.19 6.93
CA LYS A 429 -10.85 -23.56 7.38
C LYS A 429 -11.39 -24.74 6.57
#